data_AF-A0A091UZ63-F1
#
_entry.id   AF-A0A091UZ63-F1
#
_cell.length_a   1.000
_cell.length_b   1.000
_cell.length_c   1.000
_cell.angle_alpha   90.00
_cell.angle_beta   90.00
_cell.angle_gamma   90.00
#
_symmetry.space_group_name_H-M   'P 1'
#
loop_
_entity.id
_entity.type
_entity.pdbx_description
1 polymer ?
#
loop_
_entity_poly.entity_id
_entity_poly.type
_entity_poly.pdbx_seq_one_letter_code
_entity_poly.pdbx_strand_id
1 'polypeptide(L)'
;PSRALSPLPFLQLVSALHNLTRHVVYHGLTRAEDILSLFPENFHQNLKNLLTKIILENISAWRNEAQASQISLPRLVDMDWRVDIKTSSDSISRMAVPTCLLQLKV
;
A
#
# COMPACT_ATOMS: atom_id res chain seq x y z
N PRO A 1 -19.21 -36.78 -4.89
CA PRO A 1 -17.83 -37.27 -5.16
C PRO A 1 -16.86 -36.10 -5.29
N SER A 2 -16.34 -35.66 -4.14
CA SER A 2 -15.40 -34.55 -4.01
C SER A 2 -14.03 -35.01 -4.51
N ARG A 3 -13.63 -34.56 -5.71
CA ARG A 3 -12.34 -34.90 -6.29
C ARG A 3 -11.28 -34.10 -5.52
N ALA A 4 -10.74 -34.69 -4.46
CA ALA A 4 -9.55 -34.17 -3.80
C ALA A 4 -8.44 -34.13 -4.85
N LEU A 5 -8.10 -32.93 -5.34
CA LEU A 5 -6.88 -32.75 -6.12
C LEU A 5 -5.72 -33.25 -5.24
N SER A 6 -4.79 -33.98 -5.85
CA SER A 6 -3.55 -34.34 -5.18
C SER A 6 -2.88 -33.09 -4.59
N PRO A 7 -2.10 -33.21 -3.49
CA PRO A 7 -1.59 -32.04 -2.76
C PRO A 7 -0.68 -31.15 -3.63
N LEU A 8 -0.02 -31.72 -4.63
CA LEU A 8 0.91 -31.03 -5.54
C LEU A 8 0.22 -29.93 -6.40
N PRO A 9 -0.81 -30.23 -7.22
CA PRO A 9 -1.50 -29.21 -8.00
C PRO A 9 -2.25 -28.18 -7.16
N PHE A 10 -2.71 -28.55 -5.96
CA PHE A 10 -3.32 -27.58 -5.04
C PHE A 10 -2.31 -26.53 -4.58
N LEU A 11 -1.12 -26.95 -4.15
CA LEU A 11 -0.06 -26.03 -3.74
C LEU A 11 0.38 -25.10 -4.87
N GLN A 12 0.48 -25.62 -6.09
CA GLN A 12 0.83 -24.82 -7.27
C GLN A 12 -0.23 -23.75 -7.54
N LEU A 13 -1.52 -24.09 -7.42
CA LEU A 13 -2.61 -23.13 -7.58
C LEU A 13 -2.57 -22.04 -6.51
N VAL A 14 -2.42 -22.42 -5.25
CA VAL A 14 -2.33 -21.47 -4.13
C VAL A 14 -1.13 -20.55 -4.31
N SER A 15 0.02 -21.08 -4.71
CA SER A 15 1.23 -20.29 -4.99
C SER A 15 1.01 -19.31 -6.15
N ALA A 16 0.40 -19.76 -7.25
CA ALA A 16 0.12 -18.91 -8.40
C ALA A 16 -0.84 -17.76 -8.05
N LEU A 17 -1.93 -18.06 -7.33
CA LEU A 17 -2.88 -17.05 -6.86
C LEU A 17 -2.21 -16.09 -5.88
N HIS A 18 -1.39 -16.58 -4.97
CA HIS A 18 -0.67 -15.77 -4.01
C HIS A 18 0.31 -14.80 -4.69
N ASN A 19 1.05 -15.28 -5.69
CA ASN A 19 1.95 -14.44 -6.46
C ASN A 19 1.20 -13.39 -7.28
N LEU A 20 0.07 -13.77 -7.90
CA LEU A 20 -0.77 -12.85 -8.65
C LEU A 20 -1.32 -11.73 -7.74
N THR A 21 -1.94 -12.08 -6.61
CA THR A 21 -2.52 -11.08 -5.71
C THR A 21 -1.47 -10.15 -5.13
N ARG A 22 -0.30 -10.67 -4.72
CA ARG A 22 0.82 -9.82 -4.28
C ARG A 22 1.28 -8.89 -5.38
N HIS A 23 1.50 -9.40 -6.59
CA HIS A 23 1.95 -8.56 -7.71
C HIS A 23 0.99 -7.40 -7.96
N VAL A 24 -0.31 -7.67 -8.06
CA VAL A 24 -1.33 -6.62 -8.25
C VAL A 24 -1.35 -5.62 -7.09
N VAL A 25 -1.31 -6.10 -5.84
CA VAL A 25 -1.35 -5.24 -4.64
C VAL A 25 -0.14 -4.34 -4.52
N TYR A 26 1.08 -4.87 -4.69
CA TYR A 26 2.33 -4.10 -4.51
C TYR A 26 2.66 -3.22 -5.71
N HIS A 27 2.25 -3.58 -6.92
CA HIS A 27 2.39 -2.71 -8.10
C HIS A 27 1.23 -1.71 -8.26
N GLY A 28 0.21 -1.77 -7.41
CA GLY A 28 -0.88 -0.80 -7.37
C GLY A 28 -1.78 -0.82 -8.61
N LEU A 29 -1.99 -2.00 -9.21
CA LEU A 29 -2.84 -2.13 -10.39
C LEU A 29 -4.31 -2.02 -9.97
N THR A 30 -4.98 -0.95 -10.41
CA THR A 30 -6.37 -0.65 -10.01
C THR A 30 -7.37 -0.72 -11.16
N ARG A 31 -6.91 -0.91 -12.40
CA ARG A 31 -7.79 -0.97 -13.58
C ARG A 31 -7.87 -2.39 -14.10
N ALA A 32 -9.03 -2.74 -14.66
CA ALA A 32 -9.26 -4.07 -15.20
C ALA A 32 -8.29 -4.41 -16.34
N GLU A 33 -7.97 -3.44 -17.20
CA GLU A 33 -7.05 -3.60 -18.32
C GLU A 33 -5.63 -3.96 -17.87
N ASP A 34 -5.13 -3.32 -16.81
CA ASP A 34 -3.81 -3.59 -16.25
C ASP A 34 -3.72 -5.04 -15.76
N ILE A 35 -4.76 -5.52 -15.06
CA ILE A 35 -4.82 -6.88 -14.52
C ILE A 35 -4.99 -7.91 -15.65
N LEU A 36 -5.82 -7.61 -16.66
CA LEU A 36 -6.06 -8.50 -17.79
C LEU A 36 -4.77 -8.71 -18.62
N SER A 37 -3.89 -7.71 -18.69
CA SER A 37 -2.61 -7.81 -19.39
C SER A 37 -1.62 -8.78 -18.74
N LEU A 38 -1.83 -9.17 -17.48
CA LEU A 38 -1.01 -10.16 -16.78
C LEU A 38 -1.26 -11.60 -17.24
N PHE A 39 -2.42 -11.86 -17.86
CA PHE A 39 -2.79 -13.20 -18.29
C PHE A 39 -2.26 -13.50 -19.70
N PRO A 40 -1.77 -14.72 -19.96
CA PRO A 40 -1.43 -15.15 -21.31
C PRO A 40 -2.64 -15.08 -22.27
N GLU A 41 -2.38 -14.88 -23.56
CA GLU A 41 -3.44 -14.78 -24.59
C GLU A 41 -4.32 -16.03 -24.68
N ASN A 42 -3.75 -17.21 -24.42
CA ASN A 42 -4.44 -18.50 -24.43
C ASN A 42 -5.14 -18.86 -23.11
N PHE A 43 -5.20 -17.94 -22.14
CA PHE A 43 -5.85 -18.18 -20.86
C PHE A 43 -7.39 -18.11 -20.99
N HIS A 44 -8.08 -18.98 -20.24
CA HIS A 44 -9.53 -19.11 -20.32
C HIS A 44 -10.26 -17.80 -19.98
N GLN A 45 -11.00 -17.25 -20.95
CA GLN A 45 -11.57 -15.89 -20.92
C GLN A 45 -12.47 -15.66 -19.69
N ASN A 46 -13.41 -16.57 -19.42
CA ASN A 46 -14.32 -16.40 -18.28
C ASN A 46 -13.59 -16.47 -16.95
N LEU A 47 -12.51 -17.26 -16.87
CA LEU A 47 -11.76 -17.42 -15.62
C LEU A 47 -10.91 -16.19 -15.34
N LYS A 48 -10.20 -15.63 -16.34
CA LYS A 48 -9.46 -14.37 -16.13
C LYS A 48 -10.39 -13.21 -15.79
N ASN A 49 -11.58 -13.15 -16.41
CA ASN A 49 -12.55 -12.10 -16.12
C ASN A 49 -13.07 -12.23 -14.68
N LEU A 50 -13.34 -13.46 -14.23
CA LEU A 50 -13.73 -13.74 -12.85
C LEU A 50 -12.62 -13.36 -11.85
N LEU A 51 -11.38 -13.80 -12.11
CA LEU A 51 -10.24 -13.46 -11.24
C LEU A 51 -10.01 -11.96 -11.18
N THR A 52 -10.07 -11.27 -12.32
CA THR A 52 -9.94 -9.81 -12.40
C THR A 52 -11.01 -9.12 -11.56
N LYS A 53 -12.26 -9.58 -11.66
CA LYS A 53 -13.37 -9.05 -10.86
C LYS A 53 -13.13 -9.23 -9.36
N ILE A 54 -12.77 -10.44 -8.92
CA ILE A 54 -12.48 -10.74 -7.51
C ILE A 54 -11.32 -9.86 -6.99
N ILE A 55 -10.26 -9.73 -7.78
CA ILE A 55 -9.10 -8.91 -7.41
C ILE A 55 -9.51 -7.45 -7.23
N LEU A 56 -10.25 -6.88 -8.19
CA LEU A 56 -10.70 -5.48 -8.12
C LEU A 56 -11.64 -5.21 -6.94
N GLU A 57 -12.48 -6.17 -6.58
CA GLU A 57 -13.38 -6.05 -5.42
C GLU A 57 -12.63 -6.00 -4.08
N ASN A 58 -11.44 -6.63 -3.99
CA ASN A 58 -10.71 -6.77 -2.73
C ASN A 58 -9.41 -5.94 -2.65
N ILE A 59 -8.95 -5.34 -3.76
CA ILE A 59 -7.64 -4.68 -3.87
C ILE A 59 -7.43 -3.58 -2.81
N SER A 60 -8.48 -2.83 -2.47
CA SER A 60 -8.41 -1.74 -1.49
C SER A 60 -8.11 -2.27 -0.09
N ALA A 61 -8.82 -3.31 0.34
CA ALA A 61 -8.61 -3.97 1.63
C ALA A 61 -7.22 -4.62 1.69
N TRP A 62 -6.85 -5.40 0.68
CA TRP A 62 -5.54 -6.08 0.63
C TRP A 62 -4.37 -5.09 0.64
N ARG A 63 -4.50 -3.95 -0.05
CA ARG A 63 -3.45 -2.93 -0.06
C ARG A 63 -3.29 -2.27 1.31
N ASN A 64 -4.39 -1.98 2.00
CA ASN A 64 -4.34 -1.43 3.36
C ASN A 64 -3.67 -2.42 4.33
N GLU A 65 -4.04 -3.71 4.25
CA GLU A 65 -3.41 -4.76 5.06
C GLU A 65 -1.93 -4.94 4.74
N ALA A 66 -1.57 -4.95 3.45
CA ALA A 66 -0.18 -5.05 3.00
C ALA A 66 0.65 -3.86 3.47
N GLN A 67 0.09 -2.65 3.44
CA GLN A 67 0.74 -1.44 3.94
C GLN A 67 0.91 -1.46 5.47
N ALA A 68 -0.11 -1.91 6.20
CA ALA A 68 -0.07 -2.02 7.66
C ALA A 68 0.94 -3.09 8.14
N SER A 69 1.06 -4.18 7.38
CA SER A 69 2.00 -5.27 7.68
C SER A 69 3.41 -5.00 7.14
N GLN A 70 3.61 -3.92 6.37
CA GLN A 70 4.90 -3.61 5.78
C GLN A 70 5.84 -3.10 6.88
N ILE A 71 6.86 -3.88 7.20
CA ILE A 71 8.00 -3.40 7.99
C ILE A 71 8.60 -2.25 7.18
N SER A 72 8.50 -1.04 7.73
CA SER A 72 8.98 0.18 7.09
C SER A 72 9.72 1.02 8.12
N LEU A 73 10.56 1.93 7.63
CA LEU A 73 11.17 2.93 8.49
C LEU A 73 10.07 3.75 9.19
N PRO A 74 10.33 4.27 10.40
CA PRO A 74 9.39 5.15 11.08
C PRO A 74 8.92 6.26 10.14
N ARG A 75 7.61 6.48 10.05
CA ARG A 75 6.99 7.39 9.08
C ARG A 75 6.46 8.60 9.81
N LEU A 76 6.65 9.80 9.25
CA LEU A 76 6.02 11.00 9.78
C LEU A 76 4.49 10.84 9.71
N VAL A 77 3.87 10.71 10.88
CA VAL A 77 2.43 10.56 11.07
C VAL A 77 1.76 11.93 11.16
N ASP A 78 2.44 12.91 11.74
CA ASP A 78 1.88 14.23 11.99
C ASP A 78 2.97 15.31 12.04
N MET A 79 2.60 16.53 11.66
CA MET A 79 3.47 17.70 11.71
C MET A 79 2.70 18.91 12.21
N ASP A 80 2.94 19.26 13.46
CA ASP A 80 2.41 20.46 14.08
C ASP A 80 3.47 21.55 14.09
N TRP A 81 3.04 22.79 13.89
CA TRP A 81 3.92 23.94 14.01
C TRP A 81 3.24 25.04 14.81
N ARG A 82 4.06 25.82 15.50
CA ARG A 82 3.62 26.99 16.24
C ARG A 82 4.64 28.10 16.07
N VAL A 83 4.15 29.31 15.78
CA VAL A 83 5.00 30.50 15.74
C VAL A 83 4.87 31.25 17.05
N ASP A 84 6.01 31.39 17.72
CA ASP A 84 6.15 32.16 18.94
C ASP A 84 6.94 33.45 18.68
N ILE A 85 6.68 34.46 19.50
CA ILE A 85 7.49 35.67 19.54
C ILE A 85 8.36 35.59 20.80
N LYS A 86 9.68 35.62 20.61
CA LYS A 86 10.64 35.61 21.72
C LYS A 86 11.49 36.86 21.70
N THR A 87 11.92 37.32 22.88
CA THR A 87 12.91 38.39 22.98
C THR A 87 14.26 37.87 22.52
N SER A 88 14.88 38.57 21.57
CA SER A 88 16.20 38.23 21.04
C SER A 88 17.26 38.26 22.13
N SER A 89 18.11 37.24 22.19
CA SER A 89 19.29 37.17 23.05
C SER A 89 20.48 37.95 22.47
N ASP A 90 20.51 38.11 21.15
CA ASP A 90 21.72 38.54 20.44
C ASP A 90 21.69 40.05 20.11
N SER A 91 20.60 40.74 20.48
CA SER A 91 20.46 42.19 20.31
C SER A 91 20.35 42.91 21.64
N ILE A 92 21.22 43.90 21.87
CA ILE A 92 21.20 44.77 23.07
C ILE A 92 19.84 45.49 23.23
N SER A 93 19.14 45.72 22.12
CA SER A 93 17.85 46.41 22.03
C SER A 93 16.63 45.57 22.44
N ARG A 94 16.80 44.31 22.89
CA ARG A 94 15.71 43.39 23.28
C ARG A 94 14.56 43.34 22.25
N MET A 95 14.90 43.19 20.97
CA MET A 95 13.90 43.12 19.90
C MET A 95 13.10 41.81 19.95
N ALA A 96 11.81 41.89 19.65
CA ALA A 96 10.94 40.73 19.49
C ALA A 96 11.24 40.04 18.16
N VAL A 97 11.54 38.75 18.19
CA VAL A 97 11.91 37.94 17.01
C VAL A 97 10.99 36.72 16.92
N PRO A 98 10.42 36.42 15.74
CA PRO A 98 9.59 35.23 15.56
C PRO A 98 10.45 33.95 15.59
N THR A 99 9.88 32.87 16.08
CA THR A 99 10.48 31.53 16.09
C THR A 99 9.41 30.50 15.80
N CYS A 100 9.72 29.54 14.94
CA CYS A 100 8.85 28.40 14.67
C CYS A 100 9.28 27.21 15.52
N LEU A 101 8.35 26.68 16.32
CA LEU A 101 8.46 25.38 16.97
C LEU A 101 7.81 24.36 16.06
N LEU A 102 8.58 23.34 15.68
CA LEU A 102 8.13 22.26 14.82
C LEU A 102 8.07 20.97 15.65
N GLN A 103 6.90 20.33 15.68
CA GLN A 103 6.69 19.04 16.30
C GLN A 103 6.41 18.00 15.23
N LEU A 104 7.26 16.98 15.20
CA LEU A 104 7.15 15.86 14.26
C LEU A 104 6.75 14.61 15.04
N LYS A 105 5.63 14.00 14.67
CA LYS A 105 5.20 12.71 15.20
C LYS A 105 5.60 11.61 14.23
N VAL A 106 6.43 10.68 14.67
CA VAL A 106 7.06 9.64 13.86
C VAL A 106 6.66 8.25 14.35
#